data_AF-A0A2S9GID5-F1
#
_entry.id   AF-A0A2S9GID5-F1
#
_cell.length_a   1.000
_cell.length_b   1.000
_cell.length_c   1.000
_cell.angle_alpha   90.00
_cell.angle_beta   90.00
_cell.angle_gamma   90.00
#
_symmetry.space_group_name_H-M   'P 1'
#
loop_
_entity.id
_entity.type
_entity.pdbx_description
1 polymer ?
#
loop_
_entity_poly.entity_id
_entity_poly.type
_entity_poly.pdbx_seq_one_letter_code
_entity_poly.pdbx_strand_id
1 'polypeptide(L)'
;TPLQNAMIAATVANKGVTMRPYLVESLKGSDLANIATTSPTEGRRAVPEQVADTLTDLMVAAEQVTQQKGAIAGVQIASKTGTAE
;
A
#
# COMPACT_ATOMS: atom_id res chain seq x y z
N THR A 1 6.50 -10.85 -6.73
CA THR A 1 5.26 -11.51 -6.27
C THR A 1 4.15 -10.48 -6.11
N PRO A 2 2.87 -10.87 -6.08
CA PRO A 2 1.77 -9.93 -5.81
C PRO A 2 1.93 -9.18 -4.48
N LEU A 3 2.43 -9.85 -3.44
CA LEU A 3 2.75 -9.21 -2.16
C LEU A 3 3.79 -8.09 -2.32
N GLN A 4 4.83 -8.29 -3.12
CA GLN A 4 5.81 -7.23 -3.40
C GLN A 4 5.18 -6.06 -4.15
N ASN A 5 4.25 -6.31 -5.08
CA ASN A 5 3.54 -5.25 -5.78
C ASN A 5 2.65 -4.43 -4.82
N ALA A 6 1.96 -5.11 -3.90
CA ALA A 6 1.20 -4.45 -2.83
C ALA A 6 2.10 -3.62 -1.92
N MET A 7 3.29 -4.12 -1.56
CA MET A 7 4.27 -3.34 -0.78
C MET A 7 4.77 -2.11 -1.53
N ILE A 8 4.95 -2.17 -2.86
CA ILE A 8 5.33 -1.01 -3.68
C ILE A 8 4.23 0.05 -3.62
N ALA A 9 2.98 -0.32 -3.88
CA ALA A 9 1.84 0.60 -3.80
C ALA A 9 1.70 1.20 -2.38
N ALA A 10 1.82 0.37 -1.34
CA ALA A 10 1.79 0.81 0.05
C ALA A 10 2.95 1.77 0.38
N THR A 11 4.14 1.58 -0.20
CA THR A 11 5.29 2.47 0.01
C THR A 11 5.04 3.86 -0.59
N VAL A 12 4.44 3.93 -1.77
CA VAL A 12 4.05 5.21 -2.39
C VAL A 12 2.99 5.90 -1.53
N ALA A 13 1.95 5.17 -1.13
CA ALA A 13 0.90 5.69 -0.26
C ALA A 13 1.44 6.12 1.14
N ASN A 14 2.50 5.48 1.62
CA ASN A 14 3.15 5.77 2.89
C ASN A 14 4.37 6.70 2.73
N LYS A 15 4.27 7.71 1.86
CA LYS A 15 5.25 8.81 1.77
C LYS A 15 6.70 8.33 1.52
N GLY A 16 6.83 7.24 0.79
CA GLY A 16 8.11 6.65 0.39
C GLY A 16 8.77 5.75 1.43
N VAL A 17 8.13 5.46 2.58
CA VAL A 17 8.65 4.55 3.60
C VAL A 17 8.04 3.16 3.45
N THR A 18 8.89 2.15 3.27
CA THR A 18 8.45 0.75 3.22
C THR A 18 8.06 0.29 4.62
N MET A 19 7.00 -0.53 4.74
CA MET A 19 6.62 -1.18 6.00
C MET A 19 6.92 -2.68 5.94
N ARG A 20 7.25 -3.30 7.06
CA ARG A 20 7.32 -4.76 7.15
C ARG A 20 5.89 -5.33 7.21
N PRO A 21 5.44 -6.11 6.21
CA PRO A 21 4.09 -6.67 6.23
C PRO A 21 3.96 -7.71 7.34
N TYR A 22 2.80 -7.77 7.95
CA TYR A 22 2.42 -8.79 8.93
C TYR A 22 0.97 -9.21 8.70
N LEU A 23 0.62 -10.43 9.11
CA LEU A 23 -0.72 -11.00 8.92
C LEU A 23 -1.46 -11.24 10.25
N VAL A 24 -0.73 -11.47 11.34
CA VAL A 24 -1.30 -11.75 12.66
C VAL A 24 -1.32 -10.46 13.47
N GLU A 25 -2.50 -10.00 13.89
CA GLU A 25 -2.65 -8.79 14.70
C GLU A 25 -2.34 -9.04 16.18
N SER A 26 -2.89 -10.11 16.76
CA SER A 26 -2.69 -10.45 18.17
C SER A 26 -2.83 -11.95 18.42
N LEU A 27 -2.28 -12.39 19.55
CA LEU A 27 -2.44 -13.72 20.09
C LEU A 27 -3.21 -13.62 21.41
N LYS A 28 -4.28 -14.41 21.54
CA LYS A 28 -5.11 -14.47 22.74
C LYS A 28 -5.12 -15.86 23.35
N GLY A 29 -5.15 -15.92 24.68
CA GLY A 29 -5.33 -17.16 25.43
C GLY A 29 -6.74 -17.72 25.30
N SER A 30 -6.96 -18.93 25.82
CA SER A 30 -8.29 -19.56 25.88
C SER A 30 -9.28 -18.78 26.75
N ASP A 31 -8.76 -17.97 27.67
CA ASP A 31 -9.48 -17.02 28.51
C ASP A 31 -9.67 -15.63 27.84
N LEU A 32 -9.29 -15.50 26.56
CA LEU A 32 -9.27 -14.26 25.78
C LEU A 32 -8.26 -13.21 26.26
N ALA A 33 -7.39 -13.53 27.23
CA ALA A 33 -6.34 -12.62 27.66
C ALA A 33 -5.35 -12.36 26.51
N ASN A 34 -4.87 -11.12 26.40
CA ASN A 34 -3.89 -10.76 25.38
C ASN A 34 -2.52 -11.32 25.75
N ILE A 35 -1.96 -12.19 24.90
CA ILE A 35 -0.63 -12.77 25.07
C ILE A 35 0.40 -11.91 24.33
N ALA A 36 0.07 -11.47 23.11
CA ALA A 36 0.95 -10.64 22.31
C ALA A 36 0.16 -9.82 21.28
N THR A 37 0.69 -8.66 20.93
CA THR A 37 0.15 -7.80 19.86
C THR A 37 1.28 -7.44 18.91
N THR A 38 1.04 -7.63 17.61
CA THR A 38 2.02 -7.28 16.58
C THR A 38 2.03 -5.78 16.39
N SER A 39 3.20 -5.16 16.53
CA SER A 39 3.38 -3.74 16.29
C SER A 39 3.91 -3.51 14.86
N PRO A 40 3.35 -2.54 14.10
CA PRO A 40 3.90 -2.15 12.81
C PRO A 40 5.38 -1.78 12.93
N THR A 41 6.18 -2.22 11.95
CA THR A 41 7.62 -1.92 11.92
C THR A 41 7.96 -1.26 10.59
N GLU A 42 8.57 -0.08 10.66
CA GLU A 42 9.13 0.57 9.47
C GLU A 42 10.30 -0.25 8.93
N GLY A 43 10.39 -0.32 7.60
CA GLY A 43 11.55 -0.81 6.90
C GLY A 43 12.53 0.34 6.64
N ARG A 44 12.79 0.61 5.36
CA ARG A 44 13.62 1.74 4.93
C ARG A 44 12.79 2.81 4.21
N ARG A 45 13.34 4.01 4.12
CA ARG A 45 12.91 4.99 3.14
C ARG A 45 13.40 4.55 1.74
N ALA A 46 12.46 4.22 0.86
CA ALA A 46 12.76 3.87 -0.53
C ALA A 46 12.94 5.11 -1.40
N VAL A 47 12.11 6.15 -1.17
CA VAL A 47 12.17 7.44 -1.86
C VAL A 47 11.86 8.60 -0.90
N PRO A 48 12.30 9.84 -1.21
CA PRO A 48 11.84 11.03 -0.51
C PRO A 48 10.32 11.20 -0.59
N GLU A 49 9.71 11.85 0.40
CA GLU A 49 8.26 12.10 0.45
C GLU A 49 7.77 12.84 -0.82
N GLN A 50 8.46 13.91 -1.22
CA GLN A 50 8.14 14.66 -2.45
C GLN A 50 8.09 13.78 -3.71
N VAL A 51 8.94 12.76 -3.79
CA VAL A 51 8.93 11.81 -4.91
C VAL A 51 7.72 10.88 -4.82
N ALA A 52 7.34 10.43 -3.63
CA ALA A 52 6.14 9.62 -3.41
C ALA A 52 4.85 10.41 -3.73
N ASP A 53 4.79 11.68 -3.37
CA ASP A 53 3.67 12.57 -3.69
C ASP A 53 3.55 12.75 -5.21
N THR A 54 4.68 13.04 -5.89
CA THR A 54 4.72 13.13 -7.35
C THR A 54 4.27 11.84 -8.02
N LEU A 55 4.70 10.68 -7.50
CA LEU A 55 4.25 9.37 -8.01
C LEU A 55 2.74 9.18 -7.83
N THR A 56 2.18 9.62 -6.71
CA THR A 56 0.74 9.55 -6.44
C THR A 56 -0.04 10.37 -7.47
N ASP A 57 0.39 11.60 -7.76
CA ASP A 57 -0.23 12.46 -8.78
C ASP A 57 -0.20 11.81 -10.17
N LEU A 58 0.95 11.24 -10.55
CA LEU A 58 1.10 10.52 -11.82
C LEU A 58 0.21 9.27 -11.88
N MET A 59 0.02 8.57 -10.77
CA MET A 59 -0.87 7.40 -10.68
C MET A 59 -2.35 7.80 -10.76
N VAL A 60 -2.74 8.95 -10.21
CA VAL A 60 -4.11 9.51 -10.39
C VAL A 60 -4.33 9.88 -11.85
N ALA A 61 -3.37 10.55 -12.48
CA ALA A 61 -3.45 10.90 -13.90
C ALA A 61 -3.51 9.65 -14.79
N ALA A 62 -2.74 8.61 -14.47
CA ALA A 62 -2.78 7.35 -15.21
C ALA A 62 -4.18 6.70 -15.14
N GLU A 63 -4.83 6.71 -13.98
CA GLU A 63 -6.18 6.15 -13.81
C GLU A 63 -7.26 6.91 -14.60
N GLN A 64 -7.07 8.21 -14.84
CA GLN A 64 -7.98 8.97 -15.69
C GLN A 64 -7.92 8.54 -17.16
N VAL A 65 -6.80 7.98 -17.60
CA VAL A 65 -6.54 7.58 -19.00
C VAL A 65 -6.71 6.07 -19.21
N THR A 66 -6.69 5.27 -18.13
CA THR A 66 -7.19 3.89 -18.20
C THR A 66 -8.70 3.93 -18.40
N GLN A 67 -9.30 2.87 -18.95
CA GLN A 67 -10.74 2.78 -19.25
C GLN A 67 -11.66 2.88 -18.00
N GLN A 68 -11.15 3.36 -16.85
CA GLN A 68 -11.85 3.57 -15.58
C GLN A 68 -12.64 2.34 -15.11
N LYS A 69 -12.24 1.13 -15.51
CA LYS A 69 -12.94 -0.12 -15.18
C LYS A 69 -13.01 -0.38 -13.68
N GLY A 70 -12.14 0.27 -12.89
CA GLY A 70 -12.11 0.19 -11.42
C GLY A 70 -12.62 1.44 -10.70
N ALA A 71 -13.21 2.41 -11.41
CA ALA A 71 -13.66 3.65 -10.79
C ALA A 71 -14.80 3.42 -9.78
N ILE A 72 -14.68 4.08 -8.62
CA ILE A 72 -15.72 4.11 -7.58
C ILE A 72 -16.25 5.54 -7.52
N ALA A 73 -17.57 5.71 -7.65
CA ALA A 73 -18.18 7.03 -7.65
C ALA A 73 -17.84 7.81 -6.37
N GLY A 74 -17.32 9.03 -6.54
CA GLY A 74 -16.94 9.91 -5.43
C GLY A 74 -15.59 9.60 -4.78
N VAL A 75 -14.80 8.65 -5.31
CA VAL A 75 -13.49 8.28 -4.76
C VAL A 75 -12.39 8.54 -5.80
N GLN A 76 -11.34 9.26 -5.40
CA GLN A 76 -10.14 9.41 -6.21
C GLN A 76 -9.25 8.17 -6.05
N ILE A 77 -8.85 7.56 -7.17
CA ILE A 77 -8.02 6.36 -7.20
C ILE A 77 -6.68 6.69 -7.88
N ALA A 78 -5.59 6.33 -7.21
CA ALA A 78 -4.24 6.34 -7.78
C ALA A 78 -3.88 4.90 -8.16
N SER A 79 -3.63 4.63 -9.44
CA SER A 79 -3.37 3.27 -9.93
C SER A 79 -2.28 3.22 -11.00
N LYS A 80 -1.72 2.04 -11.21
CA LYS A 80 -0.91 1.75 -12.39
C LYS A 80 -1.20 0.35 -12.90
N THR A 81 -1.53 0.26 -14.18
CA THR A 81 -1.74 -1.00 -14.88
C THR A 81 -0.44 -1.60 -15.41
N GLY A 82 -0.39 -2.93 -15.48
CA GLY A 82 0.64 -3.71 -16.16
C GLY A 82 0.00 -4.93 -16.83
N THR A 83 0.52 -5.29 -18.01
CA THR A 83 0.11 -6.48 -18.77
C THR A 83 1.38 -7.29 -19.04
N ALA A 84 1.31 -8.62 -18.91
CA ALA A 84 2.40 -9.54 -19.19
C ALA A 84 1.89 -10.65 -20.12
N GLU A 85 2.77 -11.14 -21.00
CA GLU A 85 2.51 -12.24 -21.94
C GLU A 85 2.94 -13.61 -21.36
#